data_AF-A0A0V1AL40-F1
#
_entry.id   AF-A0A0V1AL40-F1
#
_cell.length_a   1.000
_cell.length_b   1.000
_cell.length_c   1.000
_cell.angle_alpha   90.00
_cell.angle_beta   90.00
_cell.angle_gamma   90.00
#
_symmetry.space_group_name_H-M   'P 1'
#
loop_
_entity.id
_entity.type
_entity.pdbx_description
1 polymer ?
#
loop_
_entity_poly.entity_id
_entity_poly.type
_entity_poly.pdbx_seq_one_letter_code
_entity_poly.pdbx_strand_id
1 'polypeptide(L)'
;MAFIDAGIPLWKLENKSLRSFLEKYTKQHIPSESSLRKHYIDNNFNNVMDRVRREVAYNKIWISIDETIDPVGRFVANVVIGTLEADQPSKEYLLTSEVLEKSNSSTIAQLFTSSLACCIVARRHRI
;
A
#
# COMPACT_ATOMS: atom_id res chain seq x y z
N MET A 1 8.26 9.41 -5.40
CA MET A 1 9.33 9.09 -6.38
C MET A 1 8.70 9.26 -7.75
N ALA A 2 9.25 10.12 -8.62
CA ALA A 2 8.54 10.58 -9.82
C ALA A 2 7.89 9.48 -10.69
N PHE A 3 8.54 8.33 -10.86
CA PHE A 3 7.96 7.19 -11.59
C PHE A 3 6.72 6.62 -10.91
N ILE A 4 6.78 6.40 -9.60
CA ILE A 4 5.65 5.91 -8.79
C ILE A 4 4.53 6.95 -8.80
N ASP A 5 4.87 8.22 -8.60
CA ASP A 5 3.91 9.33 -8.51
C ASP A 5 3.20 9.55 -9.87
N ALA A 6 3.87 9.26 -10.99
CA ALA A 6 3.31 9.31 -12.33
C ALA A 6 2.65 8.00 -12.81
N GLY A 7 2.58 6.96 -11.97
CA GLY A 7 2.01 5.65 -12.35
C GLY A 7 2.84 4.90 -13.40
N ILE A 8 4.13 5.23 -13.56
CA ILE A 8 5.03 4.58 -14.51
C ILE A 8 5.65 3.34 -13.86
N PRO A 9 5.47 2.13 -14.42
CA PRO A 9 6.06 0.92 -13.89
C PRO A 9 7.59 0.97 -13.86
N LEU A 10 8.21 0.55 -12.76
CA LEU A 10 9.66 0.61 -12.58
C LEU A 10 10.44 -0.23 -13.59
N TRP A 11 9.86 -1.32 -14.11
CA TRP A 11 10.52 -2.15 -15.12
C TRP A 11 10.81 -1.38 -16.41
N LYS A 12 10.13 -0.24 -16.66
CA LYS A 12 10.45 0.65 -17.77
C LYS A 12 11.89 1.17 -17.71
N LEU A 13 12.49 1.25 -16.53
CA LEU A 13 13.88 1.64 -16.34
C LEU A 13 14.89 0.59 -16.82
N GLU A 14 14.46 -0.64 -17.09
CA GLU A 14 15.30 -1.66 -17.74
C GLU A 14 15.45 -1.42 -19.25
N ASN A 15 14.66 -0.51 -19.83
CA ASN A 15 14.85 -0.09 -21.21
C ASN A 15 16.15 0.74 -21.33
N LYS A 16 17.12 0.22 -22.08
CA LYS A 16 18.45 0.85 -22.26
C LYS A 16 18.35 2.28 -22.78
N SER A 17 17.48 2.56 -23.75
CA SER A 17 17.34 3.91 -24.33
C SER A 17 16.84 4.92 -23.29
N LEU A 18 15.79 4.57 -22.54
CA LEU A 18 15.28 5.42 -21.46
C LEU A 18 16.33 5.62 -20.37
N ARG A 19 16.98 4.54 -19.95
CA ARG A 19 18.01 4.58 -18.91
C ARG A 19 19.18 5.48 -19.31
N SER A 20 19.74 5.28 -20.51
CA SER A 20 20.83 6.11 -21.02
C SER A 20 20.42 7.59 -21.18
N PHE A 21 19.18 7.86 -21.57
CA PHE A 21 18.65 9.22 -21.59
C PHE A 21 18.65 9.85 -20.19
N LEU A 22 18.11 9.15 -19.19
CA LEU A 22 18.07 9.65 -17.81
C LEU A 22 19.47 9.84 -17.22
N GLU A 23 20.37 8.88 -17.42
CA GLU A 23 21.77 8.96 -16.96
C GLU A 23 22.50 10.14 -17.61
N LYS A 24 22.27 10.40 -18.91
CA LYS A 24 22.87 11.53 -19.64
C LYS A 24 22.48 12.88 -19.05
N TYR A 25 21.19 13.09 -18.74
CA TYR A 25 20.71 14.40 -18.30
C TYR A 25 20.78 14.62 -16.79
N THR A 26 20.61 13.56 -15.99
CA THR A 26 20.73 13.66 -14.52
C THR A 26 22.17 13.60 -14.03
N LYS A 27 23.08 13.06 -14.85
CA LYS A 27 24.47 12.74 -14.47
C LYS A 27 24.57 11.78 -13.28
N GLN A 28 23.53 10.99 -13.05
CA GLN A 28 23.46 9.98 -11.99
C GLN A 28 23.27 8.60 -12.60
N HIS A 29 23.87 7.58 -11.98
CA HIS A 29 23.59 6.19 -12.32
C HIS A 29 22.16 5.83 -11.92
N ILE A 30 21.38 5.27 -12.84
CA ILE A 30 20.00 4.87 -12.58
C ILE A 30 20.01 3.42 -12.04
N PRO A 31 19.51 3.16 -10.82
CA PRO A 31 19.44 1.80 -10.29
C PRO A 31 18.51 0.91 -11.11
N SER A 32 18.75 -0.41 -11.08
CA SER A 32 17.84 -1.39 -11.70
C SER A 32 16.50 -1.42 -10.96
N GLU A 33 15.47 -1.95 -11.62
CA GLU A 33 14.16 -2.19 -11.03
C GLU A 33 14.28 -3.02 -9.75
N SER A 34 15.10 -4.07 -9.77
CA SER A 34 15.37 -4.91 -8.59
C SER A 34 15.97 -4.11 -7.43
N SER A 35 16.94 -3.25 -7.70
CA SER A 35 17.55 -2.39 -6.68
C SER A 35 16.55 -1.37 -6.11
N LEU A 36 15.70 -0.78 -6.96
CA LEU A 36 14.66 0.15 -6.55
C LEU A 36 13.63 -0.50 -5.64
N ARG A 37 13.14 -1.70 -6.01
CA ARG A 37 12.19 -2.48 -5.20
C ARG A 37 12.75 -2.77 -3.81
N LYS A 38 13.97 -3.31 -3.73
CA LYS A 38 14.56 -3.76 -2.46
C LYS A 38 14.94 -2.64 -1.49
N HIS A 39 15.40 -1.49 -1.99
CA HIS A 39 16.02 -0.48 -1.12
C HIS A 39 15.22 0.82 -1.00
N TYR A 40 14.39 1.14 -2.00
CA TYR A 40 13.71 2.42 -2.07
C TYR A 40 12.19 2.30 -1.90
N ILE A 41 11.58 1.21 -2.38
CA ILE A 41 10.13 1.02 -2.21
C ILE A 41 9.80 0.67 -0.76
N ASP A 42 10.52 -0.28 -0.16
CA ASP A 42 10.24 -0.73 1.21
C ASP A 42 10.28 0.44 2.21
N ASN A 43 11.29 1.31 2.11
CA ASN A 43 11.40 2.50 2.95
C ASN A 43 10.24 3.49 2.71
N ASN A 44 9.88 3.75 1.45
CA ASN A 44 8.75 4.63 1.14
C ASN A 44 7.42 4.04 1.63
N PHE A 45 7.22 2.74 1.43
CA PHE A 45 6.04 2.02 1.88
C PHE A 45 5.92 2.10 3.40
N ASN A 46 6.98 1.78 4.14
CA ASN A 46 7.00 1.87 5.60
C ASN A 46 6.70 3.28 6.10
N ASN A 47 7.29 4.31 5.48
CA ASN A 47 7.01 5.70 5.84
C ASN A 47 5.54 6.09 5.61
N VAL A 48 4.94 5.64 4.50
CA VAL A 48 3.51 5.87 4.20
C VAL A 48 2.64 5.13 5.20
N MET A 49 2.95 3.87 5.48
CA MET A 49 2.23 3.05 6.46
C MET A 49 2.30 3.65 7.87
N ASP A 50 3.45 4.17 8.28
CA ASP A 50 3.61 4.84 9.58
C ASP A 50 2.85 6.17 9.64
N ARG A 51 2.69 6.87 8.52
CA ARG A 51 1.79 8.03 8.45
C ARG A 51 0.33 7.59 8.60
N VAL A 52 -0.12 6.57 7.86
CA VAL A 52 -1.49 6.03 7.96
C VAL A 52 -1.76 5.60 9.39
N ARG A 53 -0.87 4.80 10.01
CA ARG A 53 -0.97 4.38 11.42
C ARG A 53 -1.13 5.55 12.37
N ARG A 54 -0.33 6.61 12.22
CA ARG A 54 -0.43 7.81 13.08
C ARG A 54 -1.76 8.54 12.93
N GLU A 55 -2.27 8.64 11.70
CA GLU A 55 -3.56 9.29 11.43
C GLU A 55 -4.76 8.48 11.96
N VAL A 56 -4.67 7.15 11.98
CA VAL A 56 -5.77 6.30 12.47
C VAL A 56 -5.70 5.98 13.98
N ALA A 57 -4.51 6.02 14.62
CA ALA A 57 -4.24 5.45 15.94
C ALA A 57 -5.08 6.00 17.13
N TYR A 58 -5.80 7.11 16.95
CA TYR A 58 -6.58 7.76 18.00
C TYR A 58 -7.98 8.19 17.58
N ASN A 59 -8.40 7.79 16.39
CA ASN A 59 -9.68 8.15 15.82
C ASN A 59 -10.62 6.95 15.83
N LYS A 60 -11.93 7.24 15.83
CA LYS A 60 -12.90 6.22 15.45
C LYS A 60 -12.63 5.89 13.98
N ILE A 61 -12.60 4.61 13.63
CA ILE A 61 -12.28 4.17 12.27
C ILE A 61 -13.47 3.46 11.65
N TRP A 62 -13.51 3.47 10.33
CA TRP A 62 -14.31 2.54 9.53
C TRP A 62 -13.38 1.75 8.61
N ILE A 63 -13.78 0.52 8.33
CA ILE A 63 -13.08 -0.37 7.40
C ILE A 63 -14.11 -0.88 6.41
N SER A 64 -13.78 -0.79 5.12
CA SER A 64 -14.54 -1.41 4.04
C SER A 64 -13.68 -2.49 3.39
N ILE A 65 -14.28 -3.65 3.15
CA ILE A 65 -13.65 -4.74 2.41
C ILE A 65 -14.49 -4.98 1.17
N ASP A 66 -13.88 -4.78 0.01
CA ASP A 66 -14.47 -5.04 -1.29
C ASP A 66 -13.92 -6.35 -1.85
N GLU A 67 -14.81 -7.30 -2.11
CA GLU A 67 -14.50 -8.61 -2.71
C GLU A 67 -14.78 -8.55 -4.21
N THR A 68 -13.74 -8.71 -5.03
CA THR A 68 -13.82 -8.69 -6.49
C THR A 68 -13.23 -9.98 -7.06
N ILE A 69 -13.77 -10.46 -8.17
CA ILE A 69 -13.12 -11.48 -8.99
C ILE A 69 -12.51 -10.76 -10.19
N ASP A 70 -11.19 -10.85 -10.34
CA ASP A 70 -10.50 -10.21 -11.45
C ASP A 70 -10.74 -10.95 -12.78
N PRO A 71 -10.37 -10.34 -13.93
CA PRO A 71 -10.61 -10.96 -15.24
C PRO A 71 -9.91 -12.31 -15.47
N VAL A 72 -8.94 -12.69 -14.64
CA VAL A 72 -8.26 -13.99 -14.71
C VAL A 72 -8.77 -14.98 -13.65
N GLY A 73 -9.88 -14.65 -12.99
CA GLY A 73 -10.59 -15.54 -12.06
C GLY A 73 -9.98 -15.58 -10.65
N ARG A 74 -9.11 -14.63 -10.29
CA ARG A 74 -8.57 -14.54 -8.93
C ARG A 74 -9.55 -13.80 -8.03
N PHE A 75 -9.79 -14.34 -6.84
CA PHE A 75 -10.47 -13.60 -5.78
C PHE A 75 -9.51 -12.55 -5.24
N VAL A 76 -9.88 -11.29 -5.32
CA VAL A 76 -9.11 -10.15 -4.82
C VAL A 76 -9.95 -9.43 -3.79
N ALA A 77 -9.38 -9.18 -2.62
CA ALA A 77 -10.03 -8.38 -1.59
C ALA A 77 -9.24 -7.10 -1.34
N ASN A 78 -9.92 -5.97 -1.51
CA ASN A 78 -9.39 -4.64 -1.26
C ASN A 78 -9.86 -4.17 0.12
N VAL A 79 -8.93 -3.79 0.99
CA VAL A 79 -9.23 -3.26 2.31
C VAL A 79 -8.96 -1.78 2.35
N VAL A 80 -10.02 -0.99 2.53
CA VAL A 80 -9.95 0.46 2.68
C VAL A 80 -10.24 0.83 4.12
N ILE A 81 -9.43 1.74 4.68
CA ILE A 81 -9.60 2.29 6.02
C ILE A 81 -9.73 3.81 5.96
N GLY A 82 -10.58 4.36 6.82
CA GLY A 82 -10.69 5.79 7.04
C GLY A 82 -11.04 6.11 8.49
N THR A 83 -10.93 7.39 8.84
CA THR A 83 -11.39 7.92 10.14
C THR A 83 -12.86 8.29 10.07
N LEU A 84 -13.57 8.26 11.19
CA LEU A 84 -14.94 8.76 11.30
C LEU A 84 -14.88 10.17 11.88
N GLU A 85 -15.13 11.16 11.03
CA GLU A 85 -15.14 12.58 11.39
C GLU A 85 -16.57 13.12 11.30
N ALA A 86 -16.96 13.96 12.26
CA ALA A 86 -18.37 14.39 12.40
C ALA A 86 -18.79 15.40 11.33
N ASP A 87 -17.87 16.29 10.95
CA ASP A 87 -18.20 17.51 10.21
C ASP A 87 -17.58 17.56 8.81
N GLN A 88 -16.71 16.60 8.46
CA GLN A 88 -16.00 16.60 7.18
C GLN A 88 -15.70 15.17 6.68
N PRO A 89 -15.56 14.98 5.36
CA PRO A 89 -15.08 13.72 4.82
C PRO A 89 -13.67 13.43 5.31
N SER A 90 -13.48 12.25 5.89
CA SER A 90 -12.16 11.75 6.27
C SER A 90 -11.33 11.39 5.04
N LYS A 91 -10.02 11.44 5.18
CA LYS A 91 -9.12 10.84 4.21
C LYS A 91 -9.13 9.31 4.32
N GLU A 92 -9.26 8.65 3.19
CA GLU A 92 -9.29 7.19 3.07
C GLU A 92 -8.00 6.63 2.49
N TYR A 93 -7.69 5.40 2.89
CA TYR A 93 -6.46 4.71 2.54
C TYR A 93 -6.74 3.28 2.11
N LEU A 94 -6.23 2.88 0.94
CA LEU A 94 -6.12 1.46 0.58
C LEU A 94 -5.01 0.85 1.42
N LEU A 95 -5.37 0.00 2.38
CA LEU A 95 -4.46 -0.60 3.33
C LEU A 95 -3.77 -1.83 2.74
N THR A 96 -4.54 -2.70 2.09
CA THR A 96 -4.03 -3.90 1.41
C THR A 96 -4.96 -4.30 0.27
N SER A 97 -4.40 -5.01 -0.71
CA SER A 97 -5.11 -5.63 -1.83
C SER A 97 -4.55 -7.04 -1.97
N GLU A 98 -5.27 -8.04 -1.48
CA GLU A 98 -4.78 -9.41 -1.38
C GLU A 98 -5.50 -10.33 -2.35
N VAL A 99 -4.73 -11.22 -2.98
CA VAL A 99 -5.29 -12.34 -3.73
C VAL A 99 -5.62 -13.43 -2.72
N LEU A 100 -6.90 -13.79 -2.64
CA LEU A 100 -7.42 -14.83 -1.76
C LEU A 100 -7.55 -16.16 -2.51
N GLU A 101 -7.39 -17.28 -1.80
CA GLU A 101 -7.69 -18.59 -2.35
C GLU A 101 -9.19 -18.77 -2.65
N LYS A 102 -10.04 -18.11 -1.87
CA LYS A 102 -11.50 -18.18 -1.94
C LYS A 102 -12.14 -16.99 -1.21
N SER A 103 -13.35 -16.62 -1.62
CA SER A 103 -14.20 -15.62 -0.97
C SER A 103 -15.25 -16.31 -0.10
N ASN A 104 -15.08 -16.25 1.22
CA ASN A 104 -16.03 -16.73 2.22
C ASN A 104 -15.82 -16.00 3.55
N SER A 105 -16.79 -16.12 4.45
CA SER A 105 -16.78 -15.41 5.74
C SER A 105 -15.52 -15.61 6.58
N SER A 106 -14.92 -16.81 6.58
CA SER A 106 -13.71 -17.10 7.35
C SER A 106 -12.49 -16.37 6.78
N THR A 107 -12.30 -16.44 5.45
CA THR A 107 -11.19 -15.77 4.77
C THR A 107 -11.28 -14.25 4.92
N ILE A 108 -12.49 -13.69 4.84
CA ILE A 108 -12.70 -12.25 5.05
C ILE A 108 -12.50 -11.83 6.51
N ALA A 109 -12.94 -12.63 7.48
CA ALA A 109 -12.67 -12.37 8.90
C ALA A 109 -11.16 -12.40 9.24
N GLN A 110 -10.42 -13.33 8.62
CA GLN A 110 -8.96 -13.39 8.72
C GLN A 110 -8.31 -12.14 8.13
N LEU A 111 -8.70 -11.76 6.90
CA LEU A 111 -8.19 -10.55 6.25
C LEU A 111 -8.47 -9.28 7.07
N PHE A 112 -9.68 -9.16 7.61
CA PHE A 112 -10.07 -8.08 8.52
C PHE A 112 -9.17 -8.01 9.75
N THR A 113 -8.92 -9.16 10.40
CA THR A 113 -8.09 -9.24 11.60
C THR A 113 -6.62 -8.88 11.30
N SER A 114 -6.07 -9.39 10.19
CA SER A 114 -4.72 -9.07 9.72
C SER A 114 -4.56 -7.59 9.39
N SER A 115 -5.57 -7.03 8.71
CA SER A 115 -5.63 -5.60 8.38
C SER A 115 -5.64 -4.73 9.64
N LEU A 116 -6.47 -5.07 10.63
CA LEU A 116 -6.48 -4.39 11.92
C LEU A 116 -5.15 -4.48 12.66
N ALA A 117 -4.49 -5.64 12.66
CA ALA A 117 -3.20 -5.82 13.30
C ALA A 117 -2.12 -4.90 12.68
N CYS A 118 -2.22 -4.60 11.37
CA CYS A 118 -1.34 -3.65 10.71
C CYS A 118 -1.53 -2.20 11.19
N CYS A 119 -2.76 -1.83 11.58
CA CYS A 119 -3.10 -0.49 12.06
C CYS A 119 -2.89 -0.32 13.58
N ILE A 120 -3.16 -1.37 14.36
CA ILE A 120 -3.08 -1.35 15.82
C ILE A 120 -1.67 -1.77 16.24
N VAL A 121 -0.75 -0.81 16.33
CA VAL A 121 0.47 -1.03 17.12
C VAL A 121 0.01 -1.12 18.58
N ALA A 122 -0.01 -2.35 19.10
CA ALA A 122 -0.47 -2.71 20.42
C ALA A 122 0.05 -1.74 21.50
N ARG A 123 -0.86 -0.98 22.11
CA ARG A 123 -0.61 -0.42 23.44
C ARG A 123 -0.57 -1.58 24.43
N ARG A 124 0.62 -2.09 24.73
CA ARG A 124 0.92 -2.54 26.10
C ARG A 124 0.91 -1.30 26.99
N HIS A 125 -0.28 -0.89 27.42
CA HIS A 125 -0.38 0.01 28.57
C HIS A 125 0.16 -0.75 29.78
N ARG A 126 1.36 -0.36 30.25
CA ARG A 126 1.77 -0.62 31.62
C ARG A 126 0.87 0.23 32.50
N ILE A 127 -0.02 -0.44 33.24
CA ILE A 127 -0.54 0.04 34.51
C ILE A 127 0.58 -0.11 35.54
#